data_AF-A0A448BYA7-F1
#
_entry.id   AF-A0A448BYA7-F1
#
_cell.length_a   1.000
_cell.length_b   1.000
_cell.length_c   1.000
_cell.angle_alpha   90.00
_cell.angle_beta   90.00
_cell.angle_gamma   90.00
#
_symmetry.space_group_name_H-M   'P 1'
#
loop_
_entity.id
_entity.type
_entity.pdbx_description
1 polymer ?
#
loop_
_entity_poly.entity_id
_entity_poly.type
_entity_poly.pdbx_seq_one_letter_code
_entity_poly.pdbx_strand_id
1 'polypeptide(L)'
;MITRCLICNSSVVLSKDAAKALARLMGTLDGFLRGIQQSPARQQPITSDLHCESPLERAFNLMLDGICGAAANWNSTGDFIRDVRRFQFMEYDCLCLRCGAKYNEEPIPRR
;
A
#
# COMPACT_ATOMS: atom_id res chain seq x y z
N MET A 1 -12.46 -12.78 -15.66
CA MET A 1 -13.92 -12.73 -15.46
C MET A 1 -14.23 -11.50 -14.61
N ILE A 2 -15.30 -10.77 -14.89
CA ILE A 2 -15.72 -9.61 -14.07
C ILE A 2 -16.65 -10.13 -12.99
N THR A 3 -16.19 -10.15 -11.74
CA THR A 3 -17.01 -10.47 -10.58
C THR A 3 -18.07 -9.38 -10.39
N ARG A 4 -19.34 -9.76 -10.27
CA ARG A 4 -20.45 -8.83 -10.02
C ARG A 4 -21.07 -9.11 -8.66
N CYS A 5 -21.61 -8.07 -8.04
CA CYS A 5 -22.32 -8.21 -6.78
C CYS A 5 -23.66 -8.92 -6.99
N LEU A 6 -23.89 -10.00 -6.24
CA LEU A 6 -25.13 -10.77 -6.30
C LEU A 6 -26.37 -9.99 -5.83
N ILE A 7 -26.18 -8.92 -5.04
CA ILE A 7 -27.28 -8.13 -4.46
C ILE A 7 -27.66 -6.95 -5.35
N CYS A 8 -26.69 -6.19 -5.85
CA CYS A 8 -26.96 -4.96 -6.62
C CYS A 8 -26.50 -5.02 -8.09
N ASN A 9 -26.02 -6.18 -8.56
CA ASN A 9 -25.49 -6.43 -9.90
C ASN A 9 -24.36 -5.46 -10.34
N SER A 10 -23.71 -4.79 -9.38
CA SER A 10 -22.60 -3.87 -9.63
C SER A 10 -21.33 -4.64 -9.97
N SER A 11 -20.54 -4.14 -10.94
CA SER A 11 -19.19 -4.62 -11.23
C SER A 11 -18.12 -4.09 -10.28
N VAL A 12 -18.50 -3.16 -9.39
CA VAL A 12 -17.57 -2.56 -8.43
C VAL A 12 -17.49 -3.45 -7.19
N VAL A 13 -16.74 -4.54 -7.33
CA VAL A 13 -16.49 -5.53 -6.30
C VAL A 13 -15.00 -5.53 -5.98
N LEU A 14 -14.66 -5.37 -4.71
CA LEU A 14 -13.30 -5.46 -4.21
C LEU A 14 -13.12 -6.82 -3.54
N SER A 15 -12.16 -7.61 -4.04
CA SER A 15 -11.79 -8.86 -3.38
C SER A 15 -10.89 -8.59 -2.16
N LYS A 16 -10.94 -9.49 -1.18
CA LYS A 16 -10.11 -9.46 0.02
C LYS A 16 -8.62 -9.39 -0.35
N ASP A 17 -8.20 -10.14 -1.36
CA ASP A 17 -6.80 -10.14 -1.80
C ASP A 17 -6.41 -8.87 -2.54
N ALA A 18 -7.30 -8.30 -3.37
CA ALA A 18 -7.07 -6.99 -3.97
C ALA A 18 -6.95 -5.90 -2.89
N ALA A 19 -7.81 -5.93 -1.86
CA ALA A 19 -7.74 -5.01 -0.73
C ALA A 19 -6.41 -5.13 0.04
N LYS A 20 -5.94 -6.36 0.31
CA LYS A 20 -4.61 -6.59 0.93
C LYS A 20 -3.48 -6.05 0.04
N ALA A 21 -3.56 -6.24 -1.28
CA ALA A 21 -2.55 -5.76 -2.21
C ALA A 21 -2.51 -4.22 -2.25
N LEU A 22 -3.67 -3.56 -2.27
CA LEU A 22 -3.77 -2.10 -2.18
C LEU A 22 -3.20 -1.58 -0.85
N ALA A 23 -3.56 -2.23 0.26
CA ALA A 23 -3.03 -1.90 1.58
C ALA A 23 -1.49 -2.01 1.64
N ARG A 24 -0.91 -3.06 1.04
CA ARG A 24 0.55 -3.20 0.90
C ARG A 24 1.15 -2.05 0.12
N LEU A 25 0.59 -1.76 -1.06
CA LEU A 25 1.10 -0.71 -1.93
C LEU A 25 1.06 0.67 -1.24
N MET A 26 -0.03 0.99 -0.56
CA MET A 26 -0.16 2.23 0.21
C MET A 26 0.85 2.30 1.36
N GLY A 27 1.03 1.21 2.11
CA GLY A 27 2.00 1.14 3.20
C GLY A 27 3.46 1.26 2.73
N THR A 28 3.81 0.60 1.63
CA THR A 28 5.13 0.74 0.99
C THR A 28 5.37 2.18 0.53
N LEU A 29 4.37 2.81 -0.08
CA LEU A 29 4.47 4.19 -0.53
C LEU A 29 4.60 5.18 0.63
N ASP A 30 3.82 5.00 1.70
CA ASP A 30 3.94 5.81 2.93
C ASP A 30 5.34 5.69 3.54
N GLY A 31 5.85 4.45 3.67
CA GLY A 31 7.22 4.20 4.15
C GLY A 31 8.27 4.85 3.27
N PHE A 32 8.11 4.77 1.95
CA PHE A 32 9.01 5.41 0.98
C PHE A 32 9.03 6.93 1.14
N LEU A 33 7.85 7.56 1.20
CA LEU A 33 7.74 9.01 1.36
C LEU A 33 8.31 9.48 2.69
N ARG A 34 8.09 8.73 3.77
CA ARG A 34 8.68 9.00 5.08
C ARG A 34 10.20 8.92 5.05
N GLY A 35 10.75 7.88 4.40
CA GLY A 35 12.20 7.73 4.20
C GLY A 35 12.82 8.94 3.50
N ILE A 36 12.21 9.41 2.40
CA ILE A 36 12.66 10.62 1.69
C ILE A 36 12.53 11.88 2.56
N GLN A 37 11.44 12.01 3.34
CA GLN A 37 11.21 13.18 4.19
C GLN A 37 12.19 13.26 5.37
N GLN A 38 12.58 12.11 5.91
CA GLN A 38 13.53 12.00 7.02
C GLN A 38 14.99 12.00 6.57
N SER A 39 15.24 11.97 5.27
CA SER A 39 16.58 11.97 4.70
C SER A 39 17.38 13.22 5.12
N PRO A 40 18.60 13.05 5.66
CA PRO A 40 19.52 14.15 5.92
C PRO A 40 19.83 14.97 4.66
N ALA A 41 19.80 14.33 3.49
CA ALA A 41 20.04 14.97 2.19
C ALA A 41 18.95 16.00 1.81
N ARG A 42 17.76 15.89 2.42
CA ARG A 42 16.65 16.86 2.27
C ARG A 42 16.76 18.03 3.27
N GLN A 43 17.46 17.84 4.38
CA GLN A 43 17.50 18.76 5.51
C GLN A 43 18.75 19.64 5.57
N GLN A 44 19.70 19.51 4.63
CA GLN A 44 20.93 20.31 4.63
C GLN A 44 20.61 21.82 4.65
N PRO A 45 20.93 22.53 5.77
CA PRO A 45 20.93 23.97 5.80
C PRO A 45 22.10 24.48 4.96
N ILE A 46 21.98 25.70 4.42
CA ILE A 46 22.94 26.37 3.53
C ILE A 46 24.32 26.64 4.21
N THR A 47 24.53 26.24 5.45
CA THR A 47 25.75 26.56 6.21
C THR A 47 26.69 25.37 6.35
N SER A 48 27.76 25.45 5.55
CA SER A 48 29.14 25.06 5.89
C SER A 48 29.53 23.59 5.75
N ASP A 49 30.27 23.37 4.66
CA ASP A 49 31.58 22.69 4.58
C ASP A 49 31.64 21.48 3.62
N LEU A 50 32.34 21.75 2.50
CA LEU A 50 33.20 20.84 1.77
C LEU A 50 32.63 19.55 1.15
N HIS A 51 31.33 19.44 0.90
CA HIS A 51 30.82 18.38 0.02
C HIS A 51 29.99 18.97 -1.13
N CYS A 52 30.63 19.11 -2.29
CA CYS A 52 29.94 19.33 -3.56
C CYS A 52 29.28 18.01 -3.95
N GLU A 53 28.21 17.62 -3.26
CA GLU A 53 27.42 16.46 -3.71
C GLU A 53 26.86 16.79 -5.08
N SER A 54 27.17 15.92 -6.04
CA SER A 54 26.57 16.04 -7.35
C SER A 54 25.05 15.93 -7.21
N PRO A 55 24.25 16.66 -8.02
CA PRO A 55 22.80 16.52 -8.00
C PRO A 55 22.30 15.07 -8.16
N LEU A 56 23.11 14.24 -8.84
CA LEU A 56 22.86 12.81 -9.03
C LEU A 56 23.05 12.00 -7.74
N GLU A 57 24.12 12.27 -6.98
CA GLU A 57 24.41 11.61 -5.71
C GLU A 57 23.34 11.90 -4.66
N ARG A 58 22.91 13.17 -4.56
CA ARG A 58 21.78 13.55 -3.70
C ARG A 58 20.48 12.84 -4.10
N ALA A 59 20.19 12.73 -5.40
CA ALA A 59 19.00 12.02 -5.87
C ALA A 59 19.07 10.52 -5.55
N PHE A 60 20.26 9.91 -5.67
CA PHE A 60 20.48 8.51 -5.32
C PHE A 60 20.33 8.25 -3.82
N ASN A 61 20.90 9.11 -2.98
CA ASN A 61 20.75 9.03 -1.53
C ASN A 61 19.28 9.14 -1.09
N LEU A 62 18.52 10.07 -1.67
CA LEU A 62 17.07 10.16 -1.43
C LEU A 62 16.32 8.89 -1.86
N MET A 63 16.70 8.29 -2.98
CA MET A 63 16.09 7.04 -3.46
C MET A 63 16.39 5.88 -2.51
N LEU A 64 17.64 5.76 -2.04
CA LEU A 64 18.03 4.75 -1.04
C LEU A 64 17.28 4.92 0.27
N ASP A 65 17.20 6.15 0.80
CA ASP A 65 16.47 6.45 2.03
C ASP A 65 14.98 6.13 1.89
N GLY A 66 14.39 6.42 0.72
CA GLY A 66 13.04 6.00 0.38
C GLY A 66 12.87 4.48 0.42
N ILE A 67 13.76 3.72 -0.23
CA ILE A 67 13.68 2.24 -0.23
C ILE A 67 13.83 1.68 1.18
N CYS A 68 14.77 2.21 1.98
CA CYS A 68 14.95 1.84 3.37
C CYS A 68 13.69 2.13 4.21
N GLY A 69 13.09 3.31 4.05
CA GLY A 69 11.83 3.67 4.70
C GLY A 69 10.67 2.75 4.31
N ALA A 70 10.58 2.38 3.03
CA ALA A 70 9.58 1.43 2.54
C ALA A 70 9.74 0.04 3.16
N ALA A 71 10.99 -0.44 3.30
CA ALA A 71 11.29 -1.73 3.92
C ALA A 71 11.03 -1.73 5.44
N ALA A 72 11.39 -0.63 6.13
CA ALA A 72 11.17 -0.48 7.57
C ALA A 72 9.67 -0.43 7.95
N ASN A 73 8.81 0.06 7.04
CA ASN A 73 7.37 0.17 7.26
C ASN A 73 6.58 -1.15 7.08
N TRP A 74 7.27 -2.29 6.96
CA TRP A 74 6.63 -3.58 6.69
C TRP A 74 5.71 -4.05 7.82
N ASN A 75 6.13 -3.88 9.08
CA ASN A 75 5.36 -4.35 10.25
C ASN A 75 4.05 -3.59 10.44
N SER A 76 4.07 -2.25 10.37
CA SER A 76 2.89 -1.39 10.44
C SER A 76 1.91 -1.67 9.29
N THR A 77 2.44 -1.88 8.08
CA THR A 77 1.65 -2.28 6.91
C THR A 77 0.99 -3.66 7.14
N GLY A 78 1.69 -4.59 7.77
CA GLY A 78 1.17 -5.90 8.16
C GLY A 78 -0.01 -5.83 9.14
N ASP A 79 0.08 -4.96 10.14
CA ASP A 79 -1.01 -4.73 11.10
C ASP A 79 -2.25 -4.15 10.43
N PHE A 80 -2.08 -3.14 9.56
CA PHE A 80 -3.20 -2.57 8.80
C PHE A 80 -3.86 -3.61 7.88
N ILE A 81 -3.08 -4.46 7.20
CA ILE A 81 -3.62 -5.56 6.38
C ILE A 81 -4.42 -6.55 7.22
N ARG A 82 -3.96 -6.85 8.43
CA ARG A 82 -4.67 -7.72 9.37
C ARG A 82 -6.00 -7.08 9.79
N ASP A 83 -6.01 -5.77 10.02
CA ASP A 83 -7.21 -5.03 10.37
C ASP A 83 -8.21 -4.94 9.21
N VAL A 84 -7.75 -4.70 7.98
CA VAL A 84 -8.59 -4.77 6.78
C VAL A 84 -9.23 -6.15 6.65
N ARG A 85 -8.46 -7.23 6.84
CA ARG A 85 -9.01 -8.58 6.82
C ARG A 85 -10.07 -8.75 7.92
N ARG A 86 -9.75 -8.38 9.16
CA ARG A 86 -10.59 -8.62 10.32
C ARG A 86 -11.86 -7.79 10.30
N PHE A 87 -11.77 -6.49 10.07
CA PHE A 87 -12.89 -5.56 10.27
C PHE A 87 -13.64 -5.25 8.97
N GLN A 88 -12.96 -5.18 7.83
CA GLN A 88 -13.62 -4.86 6.56
C GLN A 88 -14.20 -6.11 5.90
N PHE A 89 -13.45 -7.21 5.88
CA PHE A 89 -13.89 -8.43 5.18
C PHE A 89 -14.45 -9.52 6.12
N MET A 90 -14.06 -9.54 7.39
CA MET A 90 -14.40 -10.62 8.33
C MET A 90 -13.98 -11.98 7.73
N GLU A 91 -14.91 -12.91 7.58
CA GLU A 91 -14.71 -14.20 6.92
C GLU A 91 -14.91 -14.15 5.40
N TYR A 92 -15.60 -13.15 4.87
CA TYR A 92 -16.00 -13.07 3.45
C TYR A 92 -14.91 -12.65 2.49
N ASP A 93 -14.93 -13.13 1.25
CA ASP A 93 -13.87 -12.87 0.27
C ASP A 93 -14.09 -11.63 -0.59
N CYS A 94 -15.30 -11.11 -0.68
CA CYS A 94 -15.67 -9.99 -1.53
C CYS A 94 -16.46 -8.93 -0.77
N LEU A 95 -16.21 -7.66 -1.09
CA LEU A 95 -16.94 -6.49 -0.63
C LEU A 95 -17.43 -5.70 -1.85
N CYS A 96 -18.74 -5.50 -1.98
CA CYS A 96 -19.27 -4.59 -2.98
C CYS A 96 -19.12 -3.15 -2.51
N LEU A 97 -18.37 -2.33 -3.26
CA LEU A 97 -18.15 -0.93 -2.90
C LEU A 97 -19.40 -0.05 -3.15
N ARG A 98 -20.41 -0.56 -3.85
CA ARG A 98 -21.66 0.17 -4.12
C ARG A 98 -22.69 0.00 -3.00
N CYS A 99 -22.95 -1.22 -2.57
CA CYS A 99 -23.99 -1.52 -1.59
C CYS A 99 -23.47 -2.00 -0.23
N GLY A 100 -22.15 -2.18 -0.08
CA GLY A 100 -21.53 -2.65 1.16
C GLY A 100 -21.70 -4.15 1.45
N ALA A 101 -22.33 -4.90 0.54
CA ALA A 101 -22.55 -6.34 0.70
C ALA A 101 -21.22 -7.11 0.79
N LYS A 102 -21.15 -8.06 1.73
CA LYS A 102 -20.02 -8.98 1.91
C LYS A 102 -20.47 -10.40 1.58
N TYR A 103 -19.68 -11.13 0.82
CA TYR A 103 -20.00 -12.50 0.39
C TYR A 103 -18.73 -13.26 0.00
N ASN A 104 -18.82 -14.58 -0.03
CA ASN A 104 -17.75 -15.44 -0.54
C ASN A 104 -17.74 -15.41 -2.06
N GLU A 105 -16.57 -15.51 -2.65
CA GLU A 105 -16.47 -15.71 -4.10
C GLU A 105 -17.07 -17.08 -4.44
N GLU A 106 -17.94 -17.15 -5.44
CA GLU A 106 -18.48 -18.44 -5.86
C GLU A 106 -17.33 -19.32 -6.38
N PRO A 107 -17.21 -20.58 -5.92
CA PRO A 107 -16.20 -21.48 -6.44
C PRO A 107 -16.43 -21.66 -7.94
N ILE A 108 -15.43 -21.35 -8.74
CA ILE A 108 -15.48 -21.55 -10.19
C ILE A 108 -15.79 -23.04 -10.42
N PRO A 109 -16.92 -23.41 -11.08
CA PRO A 109 -17.19 -24.80 -11.38
C PRO A 109 -16.06 -25.32 -12.26
N ARG A 110 -15.36 -26.36 -11.79
CA ARG A 110 -14.34 -27.05 -12.60
C ARG A 110 -15.07 -27.67 -13.79
N ARG A 111 -14.84 -27.11 -14.98
CA ARG A 111 -15.29 -27.69 -16.25
C ARG A 111 -14.32 -28.76 -16.70
#